data_AF-A0A967P1R3-F1
#
_entry.id   AF-A0A967P1R3-F1
#
_cell.length_a   1.000
_cell.length_b   1.000
_cell.length_c   1.000
_cell.angle_alpha   90.00
_cell.angle_beta   90.00
_cell.angle_gamma   90.00
#
_symmetry.space_group_name_H-M   'P 1'
#
loop_
_entity.id
_entity.type
_entity.pdbx_description
1 polymer ?
#
loop_
_entity_poly.entity_id
_entity_poly.type
_entity_poly.pdbx_seq_one_letter_code
_entity_poly.pdbx_strand_id
1 'polypeptide(L)'
;VVLFSEFTSADGFLRSERVRQRLTFVPEEHPYFVQLFGNNPEAFREAALALEQQGVAGVDINMGCPAKKIVHSQHGSGLMRDVNQACRVVEAVANACRCEVSVKTRLGWSDAGNLIPFATSLVDAGASLITIHGRTYNQAFSGEADWEPIHELKRHLPVPVLGNGDVRDHADGLAR
;
A
#
# COMPACT_ATOMS: atom_id res chain seq x y z
N VAL A 1 17.03 4.48 -4.19
CA VAL A 1 15.68 4.82 -4.71
C VAL A 1 14.86 3.55 -4.63
N VAL A 2 13.59 3.61 -4.24
CA VAL A 2 12.66 2.48 -4.28
C VAL A 2 11.62 2.80 -5.33
N LEU A 3 11.31 1.84 -6.20
CA LEU A 3 10.34 2.02 -7.27
C LEU A 3 9.09 1.19 -7.00
N PHE A 4 7.93 1.74 -7.35
CA PHE A 4 6.63 1.09 -7.22
C PHE A 4 5.96 1.07 -8.59
N SER A 5 5.35 -0.05 -8.95
CA SER A 5 4.57 -0.16 -10.19
C SER A 5 3.33 0.74 -10.18
N GLU A 6 2.71 0.95 -11.34
CA GLU A 6 1.28 1.28 -11.38
C GLU A 6 0.49 0.19 -10.63
N PHE A 7 -0.65 0.55 -10.02
CA PHE A 7 -1.44 -0.45 -9.29
C PHE A 7 -2.32 -1.30 -10.20
N THR A 8 -2.39 -2.60 -9.91
CA THR A 8 -3.28 -3.53 -10.60
C THR A 8 -4.06 -4.42 -9.63
N SER A 9 -5.10 -5.09 -10.11
CA SER A 9 -5.85 -6.03 -9.29
C SER A 9 -5.04 -7.31 -9.08
N ALA A 10 -5.04 -7.86 -7.86
CA ALA A 10 -4.46 -9.18 -7.58
C ALA A 10 -5.10 -10.28 -8.46
N ASP A 11 -6.43 -10.33 -8.55
CA ASP A 11 -7.14 -11.22 -9.47
C ASP A 11 -6.77 -10.98 -10.94
N GLY A 12 -6.63 -9.71 -11.33
CA GLY A 12 -6.24 -9.31 -12.67
C GLY A 12 -4.84 -9.83 -13.05
N PHE A 13 -3.89 -9.73 -12.13
CA PHE A 13 -2.53 -10.25 -12.28
C PHE A 13 -2.53 -11.78 -12.49
N LEU A 14 -3.30 -12.51 -11.69
CA LEU A 14 -3.39 -13.98 -11.80
C LEU A 14 -4.03 -14.44 -13.12
N ARG A 15 -5.04 -13.71 -13.59
CA ARG A 15 -5.87 -14.15 -14.73
C ARG A 15 -5.42 -13.61 -16.09
N SER A 16 -4.64 -12.54 -16.13
CA SER A 16 -4.32 -11.84 -17.37
C SER A 16 -2.81 -11.76 -17.61
N GLU A 17 -2.34 -12.45 -18.65
CA GLU A 17 -0.95 -12.32 -19.12
C GLU A 17 -0.62 -10.89 -19.53
N ARG A 18 -1.55 -10.18 -20.16
CA ARG A 18 -1.39 -8.76 -20.52
C ARG A 18 -1.14 -7.88 -19.29
N VAL A 19 -1.76 -8.19 -18.15
CA VAL A 19 -1.49 -7.48 -16.89
C VAL A 19 -0.09 -7.80 -16.39
N ARG A 20 0.30 -9.08 -16.41
CA ARG A 20 1.66 -9.52 -15.99
C ARG A 20 2.76 -8.85 -16.82
N GLN A 21 2.60 -8.75 -18.14
CA GLN A 21 3.58 -8.10 -19.02
C GLN A 21 3.84 -6.62 -18.67
N ARG A 22 2.85 -5.92 -18.10
CA ARG A 22 2.98 -4.52 -17.68
C ARG A 22 3.72 -4.34 -16.36
N LEU A 23 3.93 -5.41 -15.60
CA LEU A 23 4.61 -5.38 -14.30
C LEU A 23 6.05 -5.90 -14.39
N THR A 24 6.55 -6.11 -15.61
CA THR A 24 7.96 -6.44 -15.86
C THR A 24 8.84 -5.23 -15.53
N PHE A 25 10.09 -5.51 -15.15
CA PHE A 25 11.06 -4.50 -14.76
C PHE A 25 12.46 -4.93 -15.21
N VAL A 26 13.40 -3.98 -15.30
CA VAL A 26 14.81 -4.23 -15.59
C VAL A 26 15.65 -4.23 -14.30
N PRO A 27 16.84 -4.87 -14.27
CA PRO A 27 17.63 -4.97 -13.05
C PRO A 27 17.96 -3.64 -12.37
N GLU A 28 18.09 -2.56 -13.13
CA GLU A 28 18.36 -1.20 -12.63
C GLU A 28 17.19 -0.59 -11.83
N GLU A 29 16.00 -1.18 -11.93
CA GLU A 29 14.81 -0.75 -11.19
C GLU A 29 14.74 -1.33 -9.78
N HIS A 30 15.68 -2.21 -9.39
CA HIS A 30 15.73 -2.73 -8.04
C HIS A 30 16.13 -1.67 -6.99
N PRO A 31 15.50 -1.70 -5.79
CA PRO A 31 14.36 -2.52 -5.40
C PRO A 31 13.03 -2.05 -6.03
N TYR A 32 12.31 -3.00 -6.63
CA TYR A 32 11.03 -2.78 -7.32
C TYR A 32 9.89 -3.49 -6.58
N PHE A 33 8.86 -2.73 -6.22
CA PHE A 33 7.65 -3.21 -5.56
C PHE A 33 6.49 -3.23 -6.54
N VAL A 34 5.73 -4.32 -6.57
CA VAL A 34 4.50 -4.38 -7.37
C VAL A 34 3.31 -4.02 -6.51
N GLN A 35 2.59 -2.96 -6.88
CA GLN A 35 1.43 -2.49 -6.16
C GLN A 35 0.16 -3.22 -6.61
N LEU A 36 -0.50 -3.92 -5.69
CA LEU A 36 -1.73 -4.67 -5.91
C LEU A 36 -2.90 -4.08 -5.13
N PHE A 37 -4.11 -4.21 -5.66
CA PHE A 37 -5.36 -3.96 -4.94
C PHE A 37 -6.30 -5.15 -5.03
N GLY A 38 -7.18 -5.26 -4.04
CA GLY A 38 -8.17 -6.32 -3.90
C GLY A 38 -8.53 -6.48 -2.44
N ASN A 39 -9.31 -7.50 -2.11
CA ASN A 39 -9.59 -7.88 -0.72
C ASN A 39 -9.53 -9.39 -0.48
N ASN A 40 -9.28 -10.21 -1.50
CA ASN A 40 -9.22 -11.66 -1.35
C ASN A 40 -7.82 -12.09 -0.89
N PRO A 41 -7.64 -12.56 0.36
CA PRO A 41 -6.33 -12.96 0.86
C PRO A 41 -5.69 -14.08 0.03
N GLU A 42 -6.49 -15.01 -0.48
CA GLU A 42 -6.01 -16.12 -1.31
C GLU A 42 -5.43 -15.61 -2.64
N ALA A 43 -6.09 -14.66 -3.30
CA ALA A 43 -5.57 -14.06 -4.52
C ALA A 43 -4.26 -13.29 -4.26
N PHE A 44 -4.14 -12.62 -3.12
CA PHE A 44 -2.89 -11.94 -2.73
C PHE A 44 -1.77 -12.94 -2.46
N ARG A 45 -2.06 -14.05 -1.79
CA ARG A 45 -1.12 -15.16 -1.54
C ARG A 45 -0.54 -15.69 -2.86
N GLU A 46 -1.41 -16.06 -3.80
CA GLU A 46 -0.99 -16.60 -5.10
C GLU A 46 -0.22 -15.57 -5.92
N ALA A 47 -0.65 -14.30 -5.89
CA ALA A 47 0.03 -13.22 -6.60
C ALA A 47 1.44 -12.99 -6.05
N ALA A 48 1.59 -12.99 -4.73
CA ALA A 48 2.88 -12.80 -4.06
C ALA A 48 3.89 -13.89 -4.43
N LEU A 49 3.47 -15.16 -4.42
CA LEU A 49 4.32 -16.29 -4.83
C LEU A 49 4.78 -16.15 -6.29
N ALA A 50 3.88 -15.79 -7.19
CA ALA A 50 4.23 -15.60 -8.60
C ALA A 50 5.09 -14.36 -8.87
N LEU A 51 4.98 -13.32 -8.02
CA LEU A 51 5.83 -12.13 -8.08
C LEU A 51 7.22 -12.39 -7.49
N GLU A 52 7.32 -13.16 -6.41
CA GLU A 52 8.60 -13.58 -5.83
C GLU A 52 9.43 -14.36 -6.85
N GLN A 53 8.79 -15.25 -7.63
CA GLN A 53 9.46 -15.96 -8.73
C GLN A 53 9.98 -15.04 -9.84
N GLN A 54 9.39 -13.86 -10.00
CA GLN A 54 9.85 -12.82 -10.93
C GLN A 54 10.97 -11.95 -10.33
N GLY A 55 11.31 -12.16 -9.06
CA GLY A 55 12.40 -11.47 -8.39
C GLY A 55 12.05 -10.09 -7.86
N VAL A 56 10.77 -9.72 -7.71
CA VAL A 56 10.41 -8.41 -7.13
C VAL A 56 10.96 -8.27 -5.71
N ALA A 57 11.24 -7.04 -5.29
CA ALA A 57 11.67 -6.79 -3.91
C ALA A 57 10.52 -6.97 -2.91
N GLY A 58 9.30 -6.65 -3.32
CA GLY A 58 8.13 -6.76 -2.45
C GLY A 58 6.80 -6.55 -3.16
N VAL A 59 5.73 -6.77 -2.40
CA VAL A 59 4.34 -6.52 -2.78
C VAL A 59 3.83 -5.34 -1.97
N ASP A 60 3.37 -4.29 -2.65
CA ASP A 60 2.71 -3.16 -2.02
C ASP A 60 1.18 -3.32 -2.10
N ILE A 61 0.49 -3.25 -0.97
CA ILE A 61 -0.97 -3.40 -0.91
C ILE A 61 -1.59 -2.00 -0.92
N ASN A 62 -2.30 -1.67 -2.00
CA ASN A 62 -3.02 -0.41 -2.10
C ASN A 62 -4.31 -0.46 -1.28
N MET A 63 -4.31 0.28 -0.18
CA MET A 63 -5.46 0.53 0.69
C MET A 63 -5.92 1.99 0.67
N GLY A 64 -5.44 2.81 -0.28
CA GLY A 64 -5.68 4.26 -0.32
C GLY A 64 -6.42 4.78 -1.55
N CYS A 65 -6.75 3.94 -2.54
CA CYS A 65 -7.42 4.41 -3.74
C CYS A 65 -8.85 4.88 -3.43
N PRO A 66 -9.23 6.13 -3.79
CA PRO A 66 -10.56 6.66 -3.52
C PRO A 66 -11.57 6.39 -4.64
N ALA A 67 -11.16 5.73 -5.74
CA ALA A 67 -12.03 5.52 -6.89
C ALA A 67 -13.27 4.72 -6.50
N LYS A 68 -14.46 5.26 -6.77
CA LYS A 68 -15.75 4.67 -6.34
C LYS A 68 -15.91 3.19 -6.73
N LYS A 69 -15.43 2.80 -7.92
CA LYS A 69 -15.47 1.42 -8.41
C LYS A 69 -14.64 0.45 -7.56
N ILE A 70 -13.55 0.93 -6.96
CA ILE A 70 -12.65 0.14 -6.12
C ILE A 70 -13.24 0.03 -4.70
N VAL A 71 -13.72 1.16 -4.16
CA VAL A 71 -14.29 1.23 -2.81
C VAL A 71 -15.58 0.41 -2.68
N HIS A 72 -16.45 0.42 -3.70
CA HIS A 72 -17.71 -0.32 -3.67
C HIS A 72 -17.52 -1.84 -3.61
N SER A 73 -16.40 -2.35 -4.13
CA SER A 73 -16.01 -3.76 -4.01
C SER A 73 -15.25 -4.07 -2.72
N GLN A 74 -15.21 -3.14 -1.76
CA GLN A 74 -14.42 -3.24 -0.53
C GLN A 74 -12.91 -3.43 -0.78
N HIS A 75 -12.40 -2.85 -1.88
CA HIS A 75 -10.97 -2.76 -2.18
C HIS A 75 -10.45 -1.36 -1.81
N GLY A 76 -9.13 -1.17 -1.82
CA GLY A 76 -8.52 0.14 -1.59
C GLY A 76 -8.93 0.71 -0.23
N SER A 77 -9.44 1.95 -0.22
CA SER A 77 -9.89 2.62 1.01
C SER A 77 -11.04 1.90 1.73
N GLY A 78 -11.73 0.96 1.06
CA GLY A 78 -12.72 0.10 1.70
C GLY A 78 -12.12 -0.77 2.81
N LEU A 79 -10.86 -1.21 2.67
CA LEU A 79 -10.14 -1.98 3.70
C LEU A 79 -9.83 -1.14 4.95
N MET A 80 -9.78 0.19 4.84
CA MET A 80 -9.61 1.07 6.01
C MET A 80 -10.81 1.02 6.97
N ARG A 81 -11.95 0.48 6.52
CA ARG A 81 -13.16 0.32 7.33
C ARG A 81 -13.31 -1.09 7.94
N ASP A 82 -12.51 -2.04 7.48
CA ASP A 82 -12.48 -3.42 7.99
C ASP A 82 -11.02 -3.84 8.22
N VAL A 83 -10.51 -3.45 9.40
CA VAL A 83 -9.13 -3.73 9.82
C VAL A 83 -8.83 -5.22 9.82
N ASN A 84 -9.80 -6.06 10.19
CA ASN A 84 -9.62 -7.52 10.21
C ASN A 84 -9.43 -8.07 8.79
N GLN A 85 -10.17 -7.57 7.81
CA GLN A 85 -9.96 -7.94 6.42
C GLN A 85 -8.61 -7.42 5.89
N ALA A 86 -8.23 -6.18 6.26
CA ALA A 86 -6.94 -5.61 5.87
C ALA A 86 -5.76 -6.45 6.41
N CYS A 87 -5.80 -6.83 7.69
CA CYS A 87 -4.78 -7.68 8.31
C CYS A 87 -4.71 -9.05 7.64
N ARG A 88 -5.86 -9.69 7.36
CA ARG A 88 -5.89 -10.98 6.65
C ARG A 88 -5.22 -10.93 5.27
N VAL A 89 -5.35 -9.81 4.55
CA VAL A 89 -4.66 -9.64 3.26
C VAL A 89 -3.15 -9.50 3.45
N VAL A 90 -2.70 -8.71 4.43
CA VAL A 90 -1.26 -8.55 4.76
C VAL A 90 -0.66 -9.88 5.20
N GLU A 91 -1.29 -10.58 6.15
CA GLU A 91 -0.88 -11.88 6.66
C GLU A 91 -0.75 -12.91 5.53
N ALA A 92 -1.69 -12.90 4.57
CA ALA A 92 -1.66 -13.84 3.46
C ALA A 92 -0.46 -13.64 2.53
N VAL A 93 0.03 -12.40 2.36
CA VAL A 93 1.26 -12.13 1.60
C VAL A 93 2.48 -12.50 2.46
N ALA A 94 2.53 -11.99 3.69
CA ALA A 94 3.68 -12.13 4.59
C ALA A 94 4.00 -13.58 4.94
N ASN A 95 2.98 -14.45 5.02
CA ASN A 95 3.17 -15.88 5.30
C ASN A 95 3.50 -16.70 4.04
N ALA A 96 3.37 -16.14 2.84
CA ALA A 96 3.45 -16.89 1.59
C ALA A 96 4.81 -16.79 0.91
N CYS A 97 5.38 -15.58 0.86
CA CYS A 97 6.67 -15.30 0.24
C CYS A 97 7.66 -14.74 1.27
N ARG A 98 8.93 -14.66 0.89
CA ARG A 98 9.97 -13.90 1.60
C ARG A 98 10.08 -12.46 1.13
N CYS A 99 9.28 -12.09 0.14
CA CYS A 99 9.22 -10.75 -0.41
C CYS A 99 8.70 -9.76 0.63
N GLU A 100 9.20 -8.53 0.61
CA GLU A 100 8.77 -7.48 1.54
C GLU A 100 7.29 -7.15 1.33
N VAL A 101 6.55 -6.91 2.41
CA VAL A 101 5.14 -6.53 2.34
C VAL A 101 4.99 -5.08 2.76
N SER A 102 4.59 -4.22 1.84
CA SER A 102 4.30 -2.82 2.15
C SER A 102 2.82 -2.51 2.00
N VAL A 103 2.35 -1.49 2.70
CA VAL A 103 0.96 -1.01 2.58
C VAL A 103 0.97 0.49 2.29
N LYS A 104 0.27 0.88 1.23
CA LYS A 104 0.00 2.29 0.92
C LYS A 104 -1.44 2.65 1.24
N THR A 105 -1.64 3.60 2.14
CA THR A 105 -2.95 4.08 2.57
C THR A 105 -3.03 5.60 2.67
N ARG A 106 -4.11 6.11 3.26
CA ARG A 106 -4.44 7.51 3.52
C ARG A 106 -4.52 7.74 5.03
N LEU A 107 -4.63 9.01 5.44
CA LEU A 107 -4.79 9.38 6.86
C LEU A 107 -5.95 8.64 7.56
N GLY A 108 -7.04 8.42 6.83
CA GLY A 108 -8.24 7.76 7.33
C GLY A 108 -9.41 8.00 6.39
N TRP A 109 -10.62 7.67 6.82
CA TRP A 109 -11.81 7.84 5.99
C TRP A 109 -12.25 9.31 5.92
N SER A 110 -12.53 9.90 7.09
CA SER A 110 -12.93 11.30 7.28
C SER A 110 -11.87 12.15 7.96
N ASP A 111 -11.07 11.53 8.83
CA ASP A 111 -10.09 12.12 9.73
C ASP A 111 -8.96 11.11 9.99
N ALA A 112 -7.93 11.51 10.74
CA ALA A 112 -6.77 10.68 11.05
C ALA A 112 -6.89 9.89 12.37
N GLY A 113 -8.04 9.91 13.07
CA GLY A 113 -8.14 9.41 14.45
C GLY A 113 -7.86 7.90 14.60
N ASN A 114 -8.04 7.13 13.52
CA ASN A 114 -7.76 5.70 13.51
C ASN A 114 -6.43 5.32 12.83
N LEU A 115 -5.61 6.30 12.40
CA LEU A 115 -4.39 6.05 11.63
C LEU A 115 -3.41 5.15 12.38
N ILE A 116 -3.09 5.52 13.62
CA ILE A 116 -2.12 4.79 14.46
C ILE A 116 -2.58 3.37 14.73
N PRO A 117 -3.77 3.11 15.33
CA PRO A 117 -4.19 1.73 15.59
C PRO A 117 -4.30 0.90 14.31
N PHE A 118 -4.80 1.48 13.21
CA PHE A 118 -4.87 0.79 11.93
C PHE A 118 -3.50 0.35 11.43
N ALA A 119 -2.53 1.29 11.35
CA ALA A 119 -1.21 1.00 10.84
C ALA A 119 -0.43 0.04 11.76
N THR A 120 -0.60 0.14 13.09
CA THR A 120 -0.04 -0.84 14.03
C THR A 120 -0.55 -2.25 13.74
N SER A 121 -1.86 -2.43 13.54
CA SER A 121 -2.42 -3.76 13.20
C SER A 121 -1.87 -4.31 11.89
N LEU A 122 -1.60 -3.46 10.88
CA LEU A 122 -0.97 -3.90 9.64
C LEU A 122 0.48 -4.34 9.85
N VAL A 123 1.23 -3.66 10.71
CA VAL A 123 2.60 -4.05 11.06
C VAL A 123 2.62 -5.36 11.83
N ASP A 124 1.72 -5.53 12.80
CA ASP A 124 1.56 -6.79 13.54
C ASP A 124 1.19 -7.95 12.61
N ALA A 125 0.42 -7.67 11.54
CA ALA A 125 0.06 -8.61 10.49
C ALA A 125 1.22 -8.95 9.52
N GLY A 126 2.36 -8.25 9.62
CA GLY A 126 3.57 -8.52 8.84
C GLY A 126 3.96 -7.46 7.80
N ALA A 127 3.31 -6.29 7.79
CA ALA A 127 3.76 -5.18 6.94
C ALA A 127 5.10 -4.62 7.44
N SER A 128 6.11 -4.59 6.57
CA SER A 128 7.45 -4.11 6.87
C SER A 128 7.71 -2.66 6.44
N LEU A 129 6.75 -2.04 5.74
CA LEU A 129 6.82 -0.65 5.27
C LEU A 129 5.41 -0.06 5.14
N ILE A 130 5.20 1.13 5.68
CA ILE A 130 3.92 1.84 5.58
C ILE A 130 4.08 3.14 4.81
N THR A 131 3.24 3.37 3.80
CA THR A 131 3.18 4.64 3.06
C THR A 131 1.85 5.34 3.30
N ILE A 132 1.88 6.60 3.75
CA ILE A 132 0.68 7.39 4.05
C ILE A 132 0.57 8.57 3.09
N HIS A 133 -0.52 8.65 2.35
CA HIS A 133 -0.92 9.90 1.70
C HIS A 133 -1.57 10.81 2.77
N GLY A 134 -1.04 12.03 2.93
CA GLY A 134 -1.48 13.05 3.90
C GLY A 134 -2.88 13.61 3.66
N ARG A 135 -3.77 12.89 2.97
CA ARG A 135 -5.18 13.26 2.82
C ARG A 135 -6.05 12.10 3.26
N THR A 136 -7.25 12.40 3.74
CA THR A 136 -8.27 11.40 4.01
C THR A 136 -8.90 10.91 2.70
N TYR A 137 -9.70 9.84 2.78
CA TYR A 137 -10.50 9.37 1.66
C TYR A 137 -11.47 10.45 1.17
N ASN A 138 -12.18 11.11 2.11
CA ASN A 138 -13.19 12.13 1.79
C ASN A 138 -12.62 13.36 1.07
N GLN A 139 -11.38 13.75 1.39
CA GLN A 139 -10.71 14.83 0.67
C GLN A 139 -10.40 14.44 -0.78
N ALA A 140 -10.15 13.17 -1.07
CA ALA A 140 -9.66 12.69 -2.36
C ALA A 140 -8.42 13.46 -2.84
N PHE A 141 -8.62 14.50 -3.66
CA PHE A 141 -7.59 15.41 -4.18
C PHE A 141 -7.75 16.87 -3.73
N SER A 142 -8.79 17.20 -2.96
CA SER A 142 -9.02 18.55 -2.44
C SER A 142 -8.15 18.83 -1.20
N GLY A 143 -8.06 20.11 -0.84
CA GLY A 143 -7.29 20.57 0.30
C GLY A 143 -5.78 20.31 0.16
N GLU A 144 -5.07 20.48 1.27
CA GLU A 144 -3.63 20.25 1.37
C GLU A 144 -3.34 18.94 2.10
N ALA A 145 -2.20 18.33 1.79
CA ALA A 145 -1.71 17.18 2.53
C ALA A 145 -1.29 17.60 3.95
N ASP A 146 -1.90 16.99 4.96
CA ASP A 146 -1.53 17.12 6.36
C ASP A 146 -0.47 16.07 6.73
N TRP A 147 0.69 16.56 7.14
CA TRP A 147 1.87 15.75 7.46
C TRP A 147 1.99 15.47 8.97
N GLU A 148 1.32 16.25 9.82
CA GLU A 148 1.45 16.11 11.28
C GLU A 148 1.06 14.69 11.76
N PRO A 149 -0.05 14.08 11.28
CA PRO A 149 -0.38 12.72 11.68
C PRO A 149 0.63 11.67 11.19
N ILE A 150 1.35 11.94 10.10
CA ILE A 150 2.39 11.05 9.56
C ILE A 150 3.63 11.10 10.47
N HIS A 151 4.01 12.30 10.93
CA HIS A 151 5.10 12.49 11.88
C HIS A 151 4.79 11.84 13.22
N GLU A 152 3.56 11.97 13.71
CA GLU A 152 3.10 11.28 14.91
C GLU A 152 3.19 9.78 14.71
N LEU A 153 2.58 9.24 13.64
CA LEU A 153 2.61 7.80 13.33
C LEU A 153 4.03 7.23 13.32
N LYS A 154 5.01 7.96 12.76
CA LYS A 154 6.40 7.48 12.68
C LYS A 154 7.01 7.19 14.05
N ARG A 155 6.54 7.85 15.12
CA ARG A 155 7.00 7.61 16.50
C ARG A 155 6.44 6.32 17.11
N HIS A 156 5.35 5.80 16.55
CA HIS A 156 4.66 4.60 17.05
C HIS A 156 5.04 3.31 16.33
N LEU A 157 5.53 3.39 15.09
CA LEU A 157 5.82 2.21 14.29
C LEU A 157 7.32 1.82 14.30
N PRO A 158 7.64 0.53 14.50
CA PRO A 158 9.02 0.04 14.44
C PRO A 158 9.55 -0.03 13.00
N VAL A 159 8.66 0.06 12.01
CA VAL A 159 8.99 -0.01 10.59
C VAL A 159 9.19 1.39 9.97
N PRO A 160 9.82 1.50 8.78
CA PRO A 160 9.86 2.76 8.05
C PRO A 160 8.45 3.25 7.68
N VAL A 161 8.26 4.58 7.72
CA VAL A 161 7.02 5.26 7.31
C VAL A 161 7.38 6.24 6.21
N LEU A 162 6.74 6.12 5.05
CA LEU A 162 6.90 7.03 3.92
C LEU A 162 5.71 8.01 3.86
N GLY A 163 6.00 9.30 3.90
CA GLY A 163 5.01 10.34 3.66
C GLY A 163 4.80 10.62 2.18
N ASN A 164 3.56 10.88 1.79
CA ASN A 164 3.17 11.19 0.42
C ASN A 164 2.15 12.33 0.42
N GLY A 165 2.26 13.24 -0.55
CA GLY A 165 1.29 14.32 -0.77
C GLY A 165 1.96 15.70 -0.82
N ASP A 166 1.71 16.42 -1.91
CA ASP A 166 2.11 17.82 -2.10
C ASP A 166 3.62 18.11 -2.01
N VAL A 167 4.47 17.09 -2.19
CA VAL A 167 5.90 17.26 -2.43
C VAL A 167 6.11 17.69 -3.88
N ARG A 168 6.56 18.92 -4.09
CA ARG A 168 6.68 19.51 -5.44
C ARG A 168 8.07 19.40 -6.04
N ASP A 169 9.08 19.41 -5.18
CA ASP A 169 10.48 19.33 -5.58
C ASP A 169 11.33 18.69 -4.47
N HIS A 170 12.63 18.57 -4.74
CA HIS A 170 13.59 17.98 -3.81
C HIS A 170 13.71 18.76 -2.49
N ALA A 171 13.63 20.10 -2.53
CA ALA A 171 13.76 20.92 -1.34
C ALA A 171 12.52 20.78 -0.43
N ASP A 172 11.31 20.74 -1.02
CA ASP A 172 10.07 20.44 -0.30
C ASP A 172 10.18 19.07 0.37
N GLY A 173 10.67 18.05 -0.36
CA GLY A 173 10.86 16.70 0.17
C GLY A 173 11.83 16.60 1.34
N LEU A 174 12.94 17.35 1.33
CA LEU A 174 13.89 17.40 2.44
C LEU A 174 13.36 18.13 3.68
N ALA A 175 12.36 19.02 3.51
CA ALA A 175 11.79 19.80 4.58
C ALA A 175 10.65 19.08 5.33
N ARG A 176 10.18 17.94 4.83
CA ARG A 176 9.11 17.13 5.44
C ARG A 176 9.64 16.07 6.38
#